data_AF-A0A4U9CVR1-F1
#
_entry.id   AF-A0A4U9CVR1-F1
#
_cell.length_a   1.000
_cell.length_b   1.000
_cell.length_c   1.000
_cell.angle_alpha   90.00
_cell.angle_beta   90.00
_cell.angle_gamma   90.00
#
_symmetry.space_group_name_H-M   'P 1'
#
loop_
_entity.id
_entity.type
_entity.pdbx_description
1 polymer ?
#
loop_
_entity_poly.entity_id
_entity_poly.type
_entity_poly.pdbx_seq_one_letter_code
_entity_poly.pdbx_strand_id
1 'polypeptide(L)'
;MALHGDTRIDNYFWLRDDERAQPAVLEYLREENAYGKAVMETQRSLQDRVLKEIIDRIPQREVSAPYSKNGYRYRQVYEPGCEYAIYQRQSVLKEEWGPVGSAAR
;
A
#
# COMPACT_ATOMS: atom_id res chain seq x y z
N MET A 1 8.76 11.53 -31.89
CA MET A 1 7.35 11.96 -31.99
C MET A 1 7.28 13.37 -32.54
N ALA A 2 6.55 13.59 -33.63
CA ALA A 2 6.38 14.92 -34.22
C ALA A 2 5.00 15.49 -33.87
N LEU A 3 4.95 16.72 -33.37
CA LEU A 3 3.71 17.42 -33.02
C LEU A 3 3.86 18.91 -33.33
N HIS A 4 2.85 19.51 -33.98
CA HIS A 4 2.84 20.93 -34.37
C HIS A 4 4.10 21.40 -35.15
N GLY A 5 4.70 20.51 -35.95
CA GLY A 5 5.91 20.82 -36.73
C GLY A 5 7.23 20.67 -35.96
N ASP A 6 7.20 20.32 -34.68
CA ASP A 6 8.38 20.01 -33.88
C ASP A 6 8.57 18.49 -33.72
N THR A 7 9.79 18.00 -33.99
CA THR A 7 10.14 16.59 -33.85
C THR A 7 11.02 16.39 -32.63
N ARG A 8 10.47 15.70 -31.62
CA ARG A 8 11.21 15.32 -30.42
C ARG A 8 11.67 13.87 -30.50
N ILE A 9 12.93 13.63 -30.17
CA ILE A 9 13.51 12.30 -30.03
C ILE A 9 13.53 11.96 -28.55
N ASP A 10 12.82 10.90 -28.19
CA ASP A 10 12.88 10.31 -26.85
C ASP A 10 13.65 8.99 -26.97
N ASN A 11 14.89 8.99 -26.49
CA ASN A 11 15.79 7.83 -26.54
C ASN A 11 15.34 6.68 -25.63
N TYR A 12 14.39 6.93 -24.72
CA TYR A 12 13.94 5.99 -23.70
C TYR A 12 12.49 5.54 -23.90
N PHE A 13 11.86 5.92 -25.01
CA PHE A 13 10.48 5.51 -25.30
C PHE A 13 10.31 3.98 -25.30
N TRP A 14 11.37 3.23 -25.61
CA TRP A 14 11.39 1.77 -25.59
C TRP A 14 11.19 1.15 -24.20
N LEU A 15 11.40 1.90 -23.10
CA LEU A 15 11.12 1.43 -21.74
C LEU A 15 9.61 1.34 -21.46
N ARG A 16 8.78 2.00 -22.27
CA ARG A 16 7.33 1.87 -22.16
C ARG A 16 6.90 0.53 -22.75
N ASP A 17 6.43 -0.34 -21.87
CA ASP A 17 5.79 -1.59 -22.21
C ASP A 17 4.43 -1.70 -21.51
N ASP A 18 3.35 -1.59 -22.29
CA ASP A 18 1.98 -1.60 -21.78
C ASP A 18 1.56 -3.01 -21.28
N GLU A 19 2.17 -4.09 -21.80
CA GLU A 19 1.95 -5.47 -21.35
C GLU A 19 2.80 -5.83 -20.11
N ARG A 20 3.85 -5.04 -19.84
CA ARG A 20 4.78 -5.19 -18.71
C ARG A 20 5.46 -6.56 -18.65
N ALA A 21 5.80 -7.10 -19.82
CA ALA A 21 6.36 -8.43 -19.99
C ALA A 21 7.65 -8.45 -20.84
N GLN A 22 8.03 -7.35 -21.47
CA GLN A 22 9.18 -7.28 -22.38
C GLN A 22 10.49 -7.57 -21.62
N PRO A 23 11.23 -8.63 -21.99
CA PRO A 23 12.41 -9.05 -21.24
C PRO A 23 13.49 -7.97 -21.13
N ALA A 24 13.74 -7.20 -22.19
CA ALA A 24 14.74 -6.13 -22.19
C ALA A 24 14.40 -5.00 -21.21
N VAL A 25 13.11 -4.64 -21.09
CA VAL A 25 12.66 -3.63 -20.14
C VAL A 25 12.78 -4.16 -18.71
N LEU A 26 12.33 -5.39 -18.46
CA LEU A 26 12.44 -6.01 -17.15
C LEU A 26 13.90 -6.19 -16.70
N GLU A 27 14.80 -6.51 -17.62
CA GLU A 27 16.22 -6.65 -17.31
C GLU A 27 16.84 -5.31 -16.92
N TYR A 28 16.60 -4.26 -17.70
CA TYR A 28 17.04 -2.91 -17.35
C TYR A 28 16.51 -2.48 -15.96
N LEU A 29 15.24 -2.76 -15.65
CA LEU A 29 14.68 -2.47 -14.33
C LEU A 29 15.32 -3.30 -13.20
N ARG A 30 15.76 -4.53 -13.47
CA ARG A 30 16.49 -5.35 -12.48
C ARG A 30 17.89 -4.81 -12.24
N GLU A 31 18.58 -4.39 -13.29
CA GLU A 31 19.91 -3.76 -13.20
C GLU A 31 19.84 -2.47 -12.37
N GLU A 32 18.87 -1.60 -12.65
CA GLU A 32 18.63 -0.37 -11.87
C GLU A 32 18.30 -0.68 -10.40
N ASN A 33 17.48 -1.70 -10.13
CA ASN A 33 17.20 -2.14 -8.77
C ASN A 33 18.46 -2.69 -8.05
N ALA A 34 19.34 -3.40 -8.75
CA ALA A 34 20.58 -3.91 -8.20
C ALA A 34 21.54 -2.75 -7.87
N TYR A 35 21.68 -1.80 -8.78
CA TYR A 35 22.46 -0.58 -8.55
C TYR A 35 21.93 0.22 -7.35
N GLY A 36 20.61 0.44 -7.29
CA GLY A 36 19.98 1.14 -6.15
C GLY A 36 20.23 0.45 -4.82
N LYS A 37 20.16 -0.89 -4.78
CA LYS A 37 20.51 -1.67 -3.58
C LYS A 37 21.98 -1.51 -3.18
N ALA A 38 22.89 -1.58 -4.15
CA ALA A 38 24.33 -1.44 -3.88
C ALA A 38 24.68 -0.04 -3.34
N VAL A 39 24.11 1.02 -3.93
CA VAL A 39 24.32 2.40 -3.45
C VAL A 39 23.77 2.60 -2.03
N MET A 40 22.63 1.97 -1.72
CA MET A 40 21.95 2.09 -0.43
C MET A 40 22.49 1.15 0.66
N GLU A 41 23.40 0.24 0.34
CA GLU A 41 23.85 -0.83 1.24
C GLU A 41 24.41 -0.30 2.57
N THR A 42 25.22 0.76 2.50
CA THR A 42 25.82 1.41 3.67
C THR A 42 24.81 2.01 4.65
N GLN A 43 23.57 2.24 4.20
CA GLN A 43 22.52 2.88 4.99
C GLN A 43 21.61 1.87 5.68
N ARG A 44 21.87 0.56 5.56
CA ARG A 44 20.97 -0.50 6.05
C ARG A 44 20.61 -0.34 7.53
N SER A 45 21.60 -0.05 8.38
CA SER A 45 21.34 0.14 9.82
C SER A 45 20.46 1.35 10.12
N LEU A 46 20.52 2.41 9.31
CA LEU A 46 19.64 3.56 9.43
C LEU A 46 18.22 3.19 8.98
N GLN A 47 18.08 2.48 7.86
CA GLN A 47 16.79 2.01 7.35
C GLN A 47 16.09 1.11 8.37
N ASP A 48 16.80 0.15 8.95
CA ASP A 48 16.24 -0.77 9.95
C ASP A 48 15.75 -0.02 11.19
N ARG A 49 16.50 1.00 11.64
CA ARG A 49 16.12 1.85 12.78
C ARG A 49 14.86 2.67 12.47
N VAL A 50 14.83 3.36 11.34
CA VAL A 50 13.68 4.18 10.93
C VAL A 50 12.45 3.31 10.72
N LEU A 51 12.59 2.14 10.09
CA LEU A 51 11.50 1.18 9.91
C LEU A 51 10.94 0.76 11.27
N LYS A 52 11.80 0.42 12.23
CA LYS A 52 11.37 0.06 13.58
C LYS A 52 10.63 1.21 14.26
N GLU A 53 11.16 2.43 14.19
CA GLU A 53 10.52 3.61 14.77
C GLU A 53 9.13 3.89 14.17
N ILE A 54 8.94 3.67 12.87
CA ILE A 54 7.64 3.81 12.20
C ILE A 54 6.67 2.74 12.71
N ILE A 55 7.09 1.47 12.75
CA ILE A 55 6.25 0.35 13.21
C ILE A 55 5.84 0.54 14.68
N ASP A 56 6.79 0.92 15.54
CA ASP A 56 6.54 1.10 16.98
C ASP A 56 5.52 2.21 17.27
N ARG A 57 5.36 3.19 16.36
CA ARG A 57 4.37 4.28 16.50
C ARG A 57 2.97 3.87 16.07
N ILE A 58 2.83 2.77 15.33
CA ILE A 58 1.54 2.29 14.84
C ILE A 58 0.96 1.29 15.86
N PRO A 59 -0.26 1.53 16.39
CA PRO A 59 -0.91 0.57 17.26
C PRO A 59 -1.09 -0.78 16.56
N GLN A 60 -0.72 -1.88 17.23
CA GLN A 60 -0.93 -3.24 16.72
C GLN A 60 -2.42 -3.56 16.48
N ARG A 61 -3.31 -2.86 17.19
CA ARG A 61 -4.75 -2.92 16.98
C ARG A 61 -5.28 -1.52 16.72
N GLU A 62 -5.89 -1.33 15.56
CA GLU A 62 -6.48 -0.06 15.15
C GLU A 62 -7.99 -0.21 14.96
N VAL A 63 -8.75 0.75 15.47
CA VAL A 63 -10.21 0.80 15.31
C VAL A 63 -10.57 2.17 14.79
N SER A 64 -11.24 2.23 13.64
CA SER A 64 -11.68 3.51 13.08
C SER A 64 -12.75 4.15 13.96
N ALA A 65 -12.81 5.49 13.92
CA ALA A 65 -13.97 6.20 14.44
C ALA A 65 -15.26 5.68 13.76
N PRO A 66 -16.29 5.32 14.52
CA PRO A 66 -17.51 4.77 13.93
C PRO A 66 -18.35 5.88 13.30
N TYR A 67 -19.03 5.56 12.21
CA TYR A 67 -19.99 6.46 11.57
C TYR A 67 -21.33 5.76 11.34
N SER A 68 -22.42 6.53 11.34
CA SER A 68 -23.77 6.02 11.18
C SER A 68 -24.31 6.30 9.79
N LYS A 69 -24.91 5.29 9.15
CA LYS A 69 -25.59 5.39 7.86
C LYS A 69 -26.76 4.41 7.80
N ASN A 70 -27.95 4.90 7.43
CA ASN A 70 -29.16 4.10 7.22
C ASN A 70 -29.53 3.17 8.41
N GLY A 71 -29.45 3.66 9.64
CA GLY A 71 -29.79 2.88 10.84
C GLY A 71 -28.71 1.87 11.28
N TYR A 72 -27.53 1.87 10.66
CA TYR A 72 -26.37 1.06 11.07
C TYR A 72 -25.19 1.95 11.42
N ARG A 73 -24.41 1.56 12.44
CA ARG A 73 -23.07 2.11 12.69
C ARG A 73 -22.00 1.19 12.09
N TYR A 74 -21.01 1.78 11.45
CA TYR A 74 -19.93 1.10 10.70
C TYR A 74 -18.58 1.44 11.32
N ARG A 75 -17.66 0.48 11.29
CA ARG A 75 -16.23 0.69 11.58
C ARG A 75 -15.39 -0.33 10.84
N GLN A 76 -14.10 -0.05 10.74
CA GLN A 76 -13.08 -1.02 10.35
C GLN A 76 -12.12 -1.26 11.50
N VAL A 77 -11.65 -2.50 11.62
CA VAL A 77 -10.72 -2.94 12.66
C VAL A 77 -9.54 -3.64 12.01
N TYR A 78 -8.33 -3.26 12.36
CA TYR A 78 -7.13 -4.05 12.12
C TYR A 78 -6.78 -4.77 13.41
N GLU A 79 -6.80 -6.11 13.37
CA GLU A 79 -6.35 -6.93 14.49
C GLU A 79 -4.82 -7.18 14.39
N PRO A 80 -4.13 -7.44 15.51
CA PRO A 80 -2.70 -7.70 15.50
C PRO A 80 -2.31 -8.82 14.53
N GLY A 81 -1.36 -8.53 13.65
CA GLY A 81 -0.90 -9.47 12.62
C GLY A 81 -1.83 -9.59 11.40
N CYS A 82 -2.95 -8.87 11.34
CA CYS A 82 -3.78 -8.80 10.14
C CYS A 82 -3.41 -7.58 9.29
N GLU A 83 -2.94 -7.82 8.08
CA GLU A 83 -2.63 -6.76 7.10
C GLU A 83 -3.88 -6.13 6.47
N TYR A 84 -5.03 -6.81 6.58
CA TYR A 84 -6.30 -6.37 5.99
C TYR A 84 -7.31 -6.00 7.07
N ALA A 85 -8.10 -4.97 6.77
CA ALA A 85 -9.17 -4.49 7.63
C ALA A 85 -10.35 -5.46 7.70
N ILE A 86 -10.93 -5.60 8.90
CA ILE A 86 -12.20 -6.26 9.14
C ILE A 86 -13.29 -5.21 9.20
N TYR A 87 -14.21 -5.23 8.24
CA TYR A 87 -15.36 -4.33 8.18
C TYR A 87 -16.49 -4.86 9.07
N GLN A 88 -16.93 -4.04 10.03
CA GLN A 88 -18.03 -4.37 10.93
C GLN A 88 -19.17 -3.36 10.79
N ARG A 89 -20.40 -3.87 10.87
CA ARG A 89 -21.60 -3.05 11.03
C ARG A 89 -22.53 -3.63 12.07
N GLN A 90 -23.27 -2.77 12.75
CA GLN A 90 -24.38 -3.20 13.60
C GLN A 90 -25.46 -2.12 13.65
N SER A 91 -26.67 -2.50 14.06
CA SER A 91 -27.77 -1.53 14.25
C SER A 91 -27.35 -0.42 15.21
N VAL A 92 -27.75 0.82 14.93
CA VAL A 92 -27.48 1.97 15.81
C VAL A 92 -28.05 1.78 17.22
N LEU A 93 -29.13 1.01 17.34
CA LEU A 93 -29.80 0.69 18.61
C LEU A 93 -28.97 -0.20 19.54
N LYS A 94 -27.98 -0.92 19.01
CA LYS A 94 -27.16 -1.84 19.80
C LYS A 94 -26.02 -1.09 20.46
N GLU A 95 -26.03 -0.93 21.78
CA GLU A 95 -25.06 -0.13 22.54
C GLU A 95 -23.60 -0.56 22.28
N GLU A 96 -23.27 -1.83 22.51
CA GLU A 96 -21.90 -2.34 22.40
C GLU A 96 -21.59 -3.05 21.07
N TRP A 97 -20.32 -3.01 20.67
CA TRP A 97 -19.85 -3.72 19.48
C TRP A 97 -19.74 -5.22 19.74
N GLY A 98 -20.20 -6.04 18.78
CA GLY A 98 -19.96 -7.49 18.82
C GLY A 98 -18.47 -7.86 18.63
N PRO A 99 -18.09 -9.10 18.98
CA PRO A 99 -16.72 -9.58 18.79
C PRO A 99 -16.30 -9.51 17.32
N VAL A 100 -15.01 -9.30 17.12
CA VAL A 100 -14.40 -9.26 15.78
C VAL A 100 -14.51 -10.65 15.15
N GLY A 101 -15.10 -10.73 13.96
CA GLY A 101 -15.47 -12.00 13.30
C GLY A 101 -16.95 -12.39 13.38
N SER A 102 -17.81 -11.65 14.10
CA SER A 102 -19.24 -11.99 14.21
C SER A 102 -20.14 -11.47 13.07
N ALA A 103 -19.57 -10.98 11.96
CA ALA A 103 -20.35 -10.38 10.88
C ALA A 103 -20.60 -11.39 9.73
N ALA A 104 -21.78 -12.01 9.81
CA ALA A 104 -22.68 -12.45 8.73
C ALA A 104 -22.13 -13.34 7.59
N ARG A 105 -22.56 -14.61 7.61
CA ARG A 105 -23.12 -15.22 6.39
C ARG A 105 -24.41 -14.50 6.01
#